data_AF-A0A832I7S6-F1
#
_entry.id   AF-A0A832I7S6-F1
#
_cell.length_a   1.000
_cell.length_b   1.000
_cell.length_c   1.000
_cell.angle_alpha   90.00
_cell.angle_beta   90.00
_cell.angle_gamma   90.00
#
_symmetry.space_group_name_H-M   'P 1'
#
loop_
_entity.id
_entity.type
_entity.pdbx_description
1 polymer ?
#
loop_
_entity_poly.entity_id
_entity_poly.type
_entity_poly.pdbx_seq_one_letter_code
_entity_poly.pdbx_strand_id
1 'polypeptide(L)'
;MERIKEIIADKLGVEIDEVTDDADLIDDLDADSLDLVDLAMAIEDEFGVTIPDEELEKIRTVRDIFKELYEKIRLAEEEEEESEEEE
;
A
#
# COMPACT_ATOMS: atom_id res chain seq x y z
N MET A 1 10.55 1.48 1.27
CA MET A 1 9.76 1.93 2.44
C MET A 1 9.54 3.44 2.44
N GLU A 2 10.59 4.26 2.30
CA GLU A 2 10.45 5.72 2.20
C GLU A 2 9.46 6.16 1.11
N ARG A 3 9.53 5.55 -0.09
CA ARG A 3 8.62 5.86 -1.20
C ARG A 3 7.14 5.75 -0.85
N ILE A 4 6.76 4.73 -0.08
CA ILE A 4 5.35 4.51 0.31
C ILE A 4 4.93 5.58 1.32
N LYS A 5 5.81 5.95 2.26
CA LYS A 5 5.55 7.05 3.19
C LYS A 5 5.37 8.38 2.48
N GLU A 6 6.17 8.65 1.44
CA GLU A 6 6.00 9.83 0.59
C GLU A 6 4.64 9.85 -0.10
N ILE A 7 4.21 8.71 -0.68
CA ILE A 7 2.90 8.61 -1.35
C ILE A 7 1.77 8.83 -0.33
N ILE A 8 1.85 8.23 0.86
CA ILE A 8 0.87 8.42 1.94
C ILE A 8 0.81 9.90 2.34
N ALA A 9 1.97 10.53 2.59
CA ALA A 9 2.05 11.93 2.98
C ALA A 9 1.47 12.86 1.91
N ASP A 10 1.77 12.64 0.63
CA ASP A 10 1.27 13.46 -0.48
C ASP A 10 -0.23 13.29 -0.70
N LYS A 11 -0.73 12.04 -0.60
CA LYS A 11 -2.15 11.73 -0.79
C LYS A 11 -3.04 12.23 0.33
N LEU A 12 -2.60 12.06 1.57
CA LEU A 12 -3.34 12.50 2.76
C LEU A 12 -3.07 13.97 3.10
N GLY A 13 -2.08 14.60 2.48
CA GLY A 13 -1.71 15.99 2.77
C GLY A 13 -1.14 16.20 4.16
N VAL A 14 -0.47 15.19 4.70
CA VAL A 14 0.15 15.18 6.05
C VAL A 14 1.67 15.29 5.96
N GLU A 15 2.34 15.60 7.07
CA GLU A 15 3.81 15.60 7.08
C GLU A 15 4.34 14.16 7.08
N ILE A 16 5.44 13.92 6.37
CA ILE A 16 6.05 12.57 6.30
C ILE A 16 6.48 12.05 7.68
N ASP A 17 6.76 12.95 8.61
CA ASP A 17 7.11 12.64 10.00
C ASP A 17 5.90 12.10 10.80
N GLU A 18 4.67 12.38 10.37
CA GLU A 18 3.43 11.84 10.95
C GLU A 18 3.16 10.41 10.46
N VAL A 19 3.72 10.02 9.30
CA VAL A 19 3.56 8.69 8.69
C VAL A 19 4.49 7.66 9.37
N THR A 20 4.14 7.33 10.61
CA THR A 20 4.81 6.27 11.37
C THR A 20 4.23 4.91 11.04
N ASP A 21 4.99 3.83 11.24
CA ASP A 21 4.54 2.48 10.88
C ASP A 21 3.29 2.05 11.68
N ASP A 22 3.14 2.59 12.90
CA ASP A 22 2.02 2.28 13.80
C ASP A 22 0.89 3.32 13.71
N ALA A 23 1.02 4.36 12.88
CA ALA A 23 -0.03 5.36 12.70
C ALA A 23 -1.28 4.72 12.08
N ASP A 24 -2.43 4.97 12.70
CA ASP A 24 -3.72 4.61 12.14
C ASP A 24 -4.10 5.59 11.01
N LEU A 25 -4.40 5.06 9.84
CA LEU A 25 -4.69 5.87 8.67
C LEU A 25 -5.93 6.74 8.87
N ILE A 26 -6.93 6.23 9.59
CA ILE A 26 -8.21 6.93 9.80
C ILE A 26 -8.14 7.78 11.07
N ASP A 27 -7.72 7.19 12.19
CA ASP A 27 -7.77 7.85 13.49
C ASP A 27 -6.61 8.84 13.71
N ASP A 28 -5.41 8.58 13.18
CA ASP A 28 -4.23 9.44 13.36
C ASP A 28 -3.96 10.34 12.15
N LEU A 29 -4.18 9.85 10.92
CA LEU A 29 -3.93 10.59 9.69
C LEU A 29 -5.20 11.19 9.04
N ASP A 30 -6.35 11.06 9.70
CA ASP A 30 -7.65 11.61 9.27
C ASP A 30 -8.07 11.18 7.84
N ALA A 31 -7.58 10.02 7.36
CA ALA A 31 -7.93 9.50 6.04
C ALA A 31 -9.38 8.98 6.02
N ASP A 32 -10.12 9.33 4.97
CA ASP A 32 -11.43 8.76 4.73
C ASP A 32 -11.37 7.51 3.83
N SER A 33 -12.52 6.88 3.60
CA SER A 33 -12.59 5.68 2.75
C SER A 33 -12.21 5.93 1.29
N LEU A 34 -12.39 7.16 0.78
CA LEU A 34 -11.98 7.52 -0.58
C LEU A 34 -10.47 7.75 -0.63
N ASP A 35 -9.90 8.37 0.40
CA ASP A 35 -8.45 8.55 0.52
C ASP A 35 -7.72 7.21 0.51
N LEU A 36 -8.27 6.20 1.20
CA LEU A 36 -7.72 4.83 1.19
C LEU A 36 -7.74 4.21 -0.21
N VAL A 37 -8.81 4.42 -0.99
CA VAL A 37 -8.92 3.93 -2.37
C VAL A 37 -7.91 4.65 -3.28
N ASP A 38 -7.84 5.97 -3.20
CA ASP A 38 -6.92 6.78 -4.01
C ASP A 38 -5.44 6.49 -3.67
N LEU A 39 -5.17 6.19 -2.40
CA LEU A 39 -3.85 5.76 -1.91
C LEU A 39 -3.49 4.38 -2.45
N ALA A 40 -4.40 3.41 -2.35
CA ALA A 40 -4.19 2.07 -2.89
C ALA A 40 -3.89 2.12 -4.38
N MET A 41 -4.69 2.83 -5.17
CA MET A 41 -4.47 2.99 -6.61
C MET A 41 -3.11 3.61 -6.93
N ALA A 42 -2.67 4.61 -6.17
CA ALA A 42 -1.36 5.23 -6.40
C ALA A 42 -0.18 4.29 -6.08
N ILE A 43 -0.35 3.42 -5.07
CA ILE A 43 0.63 2.39 -4.75
C ILE A 43 0.64 1.30 -5.82
N GLU A 44 -0.54 0.82 -6.24
CA GLU A 44 -0.70 -0.15 -7.31
C GLU A 44 -0.02 0.32 -8.60
N ASP A 45 -0.28 1.56 -9.03
CA ASP A 45 0.31 2.16 -10.23
C ASP A 45 1.85 2.29 -10.13
N GLU A 46 2.39 2.65 -8.95
CA GLU A 46 3.83 2.82 -8.74
C GLU A 46 4.57 1.46 -8.74
N PHE A 47 3.97 0.42 -8.16
CA PHE A 47 4.62 -0.88 -7.96
C PHE A 47 4.16 -1.97 -8.94
N GLY A 48 3.16 -1.70 -9.79
CA GLY A 48 2.61 -2.66 -10.73
C GLY A 48 1.85 -3.82 -10.09
N VAL A 49 1.26 -3.60 -8.91
CA VAL A 49 0.53 -4.62 -8.15
C VAL A 49 -0.97 -4.34 -8.14
N THR A 50 -1.76 -5.26 -7.58
CA THR A 50 -3.18 -5.06 -7.33
C THR A 50 -3.53 -5.51 -5.92
N ILE A 51 -4.11 -4.60 -5.13
CA ILE A 51 -4.60 -4.79 -3.78
C ILE A 51 -6.14 -4.89 -3.86
N PRO A 52 -6.72 -6.07 -3.63
CA PRO A 52 -8.17 -6.24 -3.67
C PRO A 52 -8.87 -5.44 -2.57
N ASP A 53 -10.08 -4.98 -2.86
CA ASP A 53 -10.93 -4.21 -1.93
C ASP A 53 -11.06 -4.88 -0.54
N GLU A 54 -11.16 -6.21 -0.50
CA GLU A 54 -11.25 -6.98 0.75
C GLU A 54 -10.01 -6.87 1.64
N GLU A 55 -8.82 -6.66 1.06
CA GLU A 55 -7.59 -6.41 1.80
C GLU A 55 -7.56 -4.95 2.24
N LEU A 56 -7.94 -4.01 1.35
CA LEU A 56 -8.02 -2.59 1.64
C LEU A 56 -8.93 -2.28 2.84
N GLU A 57 -10.08 -2.95 2.96
CA GLU A 57 -10.99 -2.83 4.11
C GLU A 57 -10.37 -3.27 5.46
N LYS A 58 -9.35 -4.12 5.41
CA LYS A 58 -8.61 -4.60 6.60
C LYS A 58 -7.43 -3.72 6.96
N ILE A 59 -6.96 -2.87 6.06
CA ILE A 59 -5.86 -1.94 6.31
C ILE A 59 -6.31 -0.91 7.35
N ARG A 60 -5.55 -0.80 8.44
CA ARG A 60 -5.76 0.19 9.50
C ARG A 60 -4.55 1.06 9.70
N THR A 61 -3.38 0.47 9.65
CA THR A 61 -2.11 1.15 9.90
C THR A 61 -1.24 1.23 8.65
N VAL A 62 -0.28 2.14 8.67
CA VAL A 62 0.77 2.24 7.65
C VAL A 62 1.52 0.90 7.50
N ARG A 63 1.75 0.17 8.60
CA ARG A 63 2.36 -1.17 8.57
C ARG A 63 1.54 -2.18 7.77
N ASP A 64 0.21 -2.10 7.82
CA ASP A 64 -0.65 -3.01 7.08
C ASP A 64 -0.48 -2.81 5.56
N ILE A 65 -0.40 -1.55 5.10
CA ILE A 65 -0.09 -1.23 3.70
C ILE A 65 1.22 -1.90 3.26
N PHE A 66 2.29 -1.72 4.06
CA PHE A 66 3.59 -2.34 3.77
C PHE A 66 3.51 -3.85 3.66
N LYS A 67 2.74 -4.49 4.55
CA LYS A 67 2.57 -5.93 4.58
C LYS A 67 1.87 -6.42 3.32
N GLU A 68 0.73 -5.82 2.97
CA GLU A 68 -0.03 -6.24 1.79
C GLU A 68 0.78 -6.01 0.51
N LEU A 69 1.44 -4.87 0.36
CA LEU A 69 2.31 -4.60 -0.79
C LEU A 69 3.47 -5.60 -0.90
N TYR A 70 4.13 -5.92 0.21
CA TYR A 70 5.22 -6.89 0.22
C TYR A 70 4.74 -8.28 -0.21
N GLU A 71 3.57 -8.70 0.27
CA GLU A 71 2.96 -9.97 -0.14
C GLU A 71 2.62 -9.97 -1.64
N LYS A 72 2.08 -8.87 -2.19
CA LYS A 72 1.78 -8.77 -3.63
C LYS A 72 3.01 -8.80 -4.51
N ILE A 73 4.06 -8.02 -4.18
CA ILE A 73 5.29 -8.00 -4.98
C ILE A 73 5.92 -9.39 -5.02
N ARG A 74 5.98 -10.06 -3.86
CA ARG A 74 6.53 -11.42 -3.78
C ARG A 74 5.74 -12.43 -4.62
N LEU A 75 4.41 -12.33 -4.62
CA LEU A 75 3.57 -13.22 -5.45
C LEU A 75 3.76 -12.95 -6.95
N ALA A 76 3.89 -11.68 -7.35
CA ALA A 76 4.15 -11.32 -8.73
C ALA A 76 5.50 -11.87 -9.23
N GLU A 77 6.55 -11.79 -8.40
CA GLU A 77 7.86 -12.39 -8.71
C GLU A 77 7.78 -13.94 -8.82
N GLU A 78 7.05 -14.61 -7.92
CA GLU A 78 6.86 -16.07 -7.96
C GLU A 78 6.09 -16.53 -9.22
N GLU A 79 5.06 -15.78 -9.64
CA GLU A 79 4.29 -16.07 -10.86
C GLU A 79 5.10 -15.85 -12.14
N GLU A 80 5.97 -14.83 -12.17
CA GLU A 80 6.88 -14.58 -13.30
C GLU A 80 7.91 -15.72 -13.43
N GLU A 81 8.53 -16.16 -12.34
CA GLU A 81 9.50 -17.28 -12.34
C GLU A 81 8.87 -18.61 -12.80
N GLU A 82 7.66 -18.97 -12.32
CA GLU A 82 6.96 -20.18 -12.78
C GLU A 82 6.63 -20.12 -14.28
N SER A 83 6.29 -18.94 -14.79
CA SER A 83 5.96 -18.77 -16.21
C SER A 83 7.17 -18.92 -17.14
N GLU A 84 8.36 -18.48 -16.71
CA GLU A 84 9.61 -18.63 -17.47
C GLU A 84 10.17 -20.07 -17.44
N GLU A 85 9.89 -20.85 -16.39
CA GLU A 85 10.30 -22.26 -16.31
C GLU A 85 9.42 -23.20 -17.15
N GLU A 86 8.18 -22.79 -17.47
CA GLU A 86 7.24 -23.58 -18.28
C GLU A 86 7.36 -23.35 -19.82
N GLU A 87 8.11 -22.34 -20.27
CA GLU A 87 8.40 -22.07 -21.70
C GLU A 87 9.65 -22.78 -22.26
#